data_AF-A0A853C4T0-F1
#
_entry.id   AF-A0A853C4T0-F1
#
_cell.length_a   1.000
_cell.length_b   1.000
_cell.length_c   1.000
_cell.angle_alpha   90.00
_cell.angle_beta   90.00
_cell.angle_gamma   90.00
#
_symmetry.space_group_name_H-M   'P 1'
#
loop_
_entity.id
_entity.type
_entity.pdbx_description
1 polymer ?
#
loop_
_entity_poly.entity_id
_entity_poly.type
_entity_poly.pdbx_seq_one_letter_code
_entity_poly.pdbx_strand_id
1 'polypeptide(L)'
;MTEPVLSVDAFLALARSSPWRWRTLHFRHRSDGGEVEAWVRRPGDLLVVDADGRRHRVAEEAGGSAVVMFSTNGVPPAPPSEPEWLTPDQVAPPLRADGLVSARPDDWQLCYGDPMWGNYQWVAMLDPHELSHSVDVRNPREDSVGGRPSWRADLWALPGYDPQCGCCELLWSEVSWEVDNAGEPIPVGTVYPDHYDVTLDVQTGIVVRLAPVGETSHPALGFENDILEVDADLDDVFA
;
A
#
# COMPACT_ATOMS: atom_id res chain seq x y z
N MET A 1 -26.38 5.16 5.48
CA MET A 1 -25.00 5.69 5.35
C MET A 1 -24.97 6.47 4.06
N THR A 2 -24.34 7.64 4.05
CA THR A 2 -24.21 8.46 2.83
C THR A 2 -23.02 7.92 2.04
N GLU A 3 -23.11 7.85 0.72
CA GLU A 3 -21.95 7.50 -0.10
C GLU A 3 -20.86 8.57 0.05
N PRO A 4 -19.57 8.18 0.06
CA PRO A 4 -18.49 9.13 0.21
C PRO A 4 -18.42 10.05 -1.01
N VAL A 5 -18.40 11.36 -0.76
CA VAL A 5 -18.29 12.40 -1.79
C VAL A 5 -16.86 12.91 -1.84
N LEU A 6 -16.33 13.10 -3.04
CA LEU A 6 -14.96 13.54 -3.24
C LEU A 6 -14.69 14.87 -2.53
N SER A 7 -13.67 14.84 -1.67
CA SER A 7 -13.03 15.97 -1.03
C SER A 7 -11.60 15.56 -0.65
N VAL A 8 -10.74 16.50 -0.28
CA VAL A 8 -9.39 16.18 0.22
C VAL A 8 -9.46 15.21 1.41
N ASP A 9 -10.30 15.52 2.40
CA ASP A 9 -10.46 14.69 3.59
C ASP A 9 -10.99 13.28 3.25
N ALA A 10 -11.92 13.17 2.28
CA ALA A 10 -12.41 11.88 1.81
C ALA A 10 -11.32 11.10 1.03
N PHE A 11 -10.48 11.76 0.24
CA PHE A 11 -9.36 11.12 -0.47
C PHE A 11 -8.37 10.49 0.52
N LEU A 12 -7.96 11.25 1.54
CA LEU A 12 -7.13 10.75 2.63
C LEU A 12 -7.83 9.60 3.38
N ALA A 13 -9.15 9.71 3.59
CA ALA A 13 -9.97 8.68 4.22
C ALA A 13 -10.02 7.39 3.41
N LEU A 14 -10.12 7.49 2.10
CA LEU A 14 -10.14 6.34 1.20
C LEU A 14 -8.80 5.60 1.26
N ALA A 15 -7.68 6.33 1.20
CA ALA A 15 -6.33 5.78 1.29
C ALA A 15 -6.12 4.95 2.58
N ARG A 16 -6.48 5.52 3.74
CA ARG A 16 -6.38 4.78 5.01
C ARG A 16 -7.39 3.63 5.15
N SER A 17 -8.44 3.58 4.34
CA SER A 17 -9.51 2.58 4.50
C SER A 17 -9.21 1.24 3.83
N SER A 18 -8.23 1.17 2.92
CA SER A 18 -8.05 0.00 2.05
C SER A 18 -8.03 -1.37 2.76
N PRO A 19 -7.38 -1.54 3.93
CA PRO A 19 -7.33 -2.81 4.65
C PRO A 19 -8.69 -3.44 4.97
N TRP A 20 -9.75 -2.62 5.08
CA TRP A 20 -11.10 -3.04 5.45
C TRP A 20 -12.10 -3.06 4.30
N ARG A 21 -11.67 -2.67 3.08
CA ARG A 21 -12.59 -2.49 1.94
C ARG A 21 -12.67 -3.69 1.02
N TRP A 22 -11.75 -4.63 1.13
CA TRP A 22 -11.67 -5.82 0.29
C TRP A 22 -10.87 -6.91 1.00
N ARG A 23 -11.14 -8.16 0.61
CA ARG A 23 -10.47 -9.39 1.09
C ARG A 23 -9.73 -10.10 -0.02
N THR A 24 -10.29 -10.08 -1.23
CA THR A 24 -9.62 -10.64 -2.40
C THR A 24 -9.59 -9.63 -3.54
N LEU A 25 -8.50 -9.67 -4.30
CA LEU A 25 -8.33 -8.88 -5.51
C LEU A 25 -7.75 -9.75 -6.61
N HIS A 26 -8.25 -9.53 -7.83
CA HIS A 26 -7.63 -9.99 -9.06
C HIS A 26 -7.38 -8.77 -9.94
N PHE A 27 -6.14 -8.54 -10.35
CA PHE A 27 -5.77 -7.35 -11.12
C PHE A 27 -4.58 -7.60 -12.04
N ARG A 28 -4.41 -6.75 -13.05
CA ARG A 28 -3.15 -6.62 -13.80
C ARG A 28 -2.36 -5.43 -13.30
N HIS A 29 -1.10 -5.64 -13.00
CA HIS A 29 -0.14 -4.60 -12.62
C HIS A 29 0.80 -4.33 -13.79
N ARG A 30 0.93 -3.06 -14.18
CA ARG A 30 1.87 -2.60 -15.20
C ARG A 30 2.82 -1.58 -14.62
N SER A 31 4.12 -1.80 -14.80
CA SER A 31 5.17 -0.84 -14.49
C SER A 31 6.31 -0.95 -15.51
N ASP A 32 7.38 -0.19 -15.32
CA ASP A 32 8.59 -0.31 -16.14
C ASP A 32 9.22 -1.72 -16.03
N GLY A 33 8.91 -2.47 -14.97
CA GLY A 33 9.34 -3.87 -14.80
C GLY A 33 8.56 -4.87 -15.67
N GLY A 34 7.48 -4.44 -16.32
CA GLY A 34 6.61 -5.27 -17.15
C GLY A 34 5.17 -5.35 -16.65
N GLU A 35 4.39 -6.21 -17.30
CA GLU A 35 3.01 -6.53 -16.89
C GLU A 35 2.97 -7.88 -16.18
N VAL A 36 2.24 -7.94 -15.07
CA VAL A 36 1.91 -9.19 -14.37
C VAL A 36 0.42 -9.24 -14.05
N GLU A 37 -0.13 -10.45 -13.95
CA GLU A 37 -1.49 -10.69 -13.45
C GLU A 37 -1.41 -11.28 -12.04
N ALA A 38 -2.18 -10.74 -11.11
CA ALA A 38 -2.05 -11.07 -9.70
C ALA A 38 -3.40 -11.33 -9.02
N TRP A 39 -3.37 -12.30 -8.09
CA TRP A 39 -4.45 -12.63 -7.18
C TRP A 39 -3.96 -12.47 -5.76
N VAL A 40 -4.67 -11.68 -4.97
CA VAL A 40 -4.38 -11.44 -3.55
C VAL A 40 -5.56 -11.92 -2.73
N ARG A 41 -5.28 -12.62 -1.64
CA ARG A 41 -6.23 -12.93 -0.58
C ARG A 41 -5.60 -12.55 0.75
N ARG A 42 -6.17 -11.52 1.39
CA ARG A 42 -5.77 -11.11 2.73
C ARG A 42 -6.09 -12.21 3.75
N PRO A 43 -5.20 -12.44 4.74
CA PRO A 43 -4.06 -11.58 5.09
C PRO A 43 -2.73 -11.89 4.38
N GLY A 44 -2.56 -12.96 3.61
CA GLY A 44 -1.21 -13.36 3.20
C GLY A 44 -1.03 -14.23 1.96
N ASP A 45 -2.11 -14.57 1.26
CA ASP A 45 -2.03 -15.36 0.03
C ASP A 45 -1.85 -14.44 -1.18
N LEU A 46 -0.81 -14.71 -1.98
CA LEU A 46 -0.53 -14.01 -3.23
C LEU A 46 -0.12 -15.00 -4.31
N LEU A 47 -0.70 -14.84 -5.49
CA LEU A 47 -0.28 -15.50 -6.72
C LEU A 47 -0.01 -14.44 -7.77
N VAL A 48 1.15 -14.50 -8.40
CA VAL A 48 1.52 -13.65 -9.55
C VAL A 48 1.84 -14.53 -10.75
N VAL A 49 1.29 -14.18 -11.91
CA VAL A 49 1.63 -14.75 -13.20
C VAL A 49 2.41 -13.69 -14.00
N ASP A 50 3.67 -13.99 -14.31
CA ASP A 50 4.52 -13.10 -15.11
C ASP A 50 4.16 -13.15 -16.62
N ALA A 51 4.78 -12.28 -17.42
CA ALA A 51 4.57 -12.21 -18.85
C ALA A 51 4.94 -13.51 -19.62
N ASP A 52 5.78 -14.37 -19.03
CA ASP A 52 6.14 -15.68 -19.58
C ASP A 52 5.19 -16.79 -19.11
N GLY A 53 4.17 -16.46 -18.32
CA GLY A 53 3.21 -17.39 -17.75
C GLY A 53 3.71 -18.16 -16.52
N ARG A 54 4.84 -17.75 -15.92
CA ARG A 54 5.36 -18.37 -14.69
C ARG A 54 4.54 -17.93 -13.50
N ARG A 55 4.23 -18.90 -12.64
CA ARG A 55 3.44 -18.70 -11.41
C ARG A 55 4.36 -18.56 -10.20
N HIS A 56 4.19 -17.47 -9.47
CA HIS A 56 4.88 -17.19 -8.21
C HIS A 56 3.85 -17.12 -7.09
N ARG A 57 3.92 -18.05 -6.14
CA ARG A 57 3.02 -18.10 -4.98
C ARG A 57 3.78 -17.69 -3.72
N VAL A 58 3.16 -16.81 -2.95
CA VAL A 58 3.58 -16.39 -1.62
C VAL A 58 2.43 -16.68 -0.66
N ALA A 59 2.76 -17.19 0.52
CA ALA A 59 1.83 -17.40 1.62
C ALA A 59 2.54 -16.90 2.89
N GLU A 60 2.07 -15.79 3.43
CA GLU A 60 2.62 -15.16 4.63
C GLU A 60 1.66 -15.34 5.82
N GLU A 61 2.21 -15.66 6.99
CA GLU A 61 1.44 -15.68 8.24
C GLU A 61 1.51 -14.30 8.90
N ALA A 62 0.37 -13.85 9.44
CA ALA A 62 0.29 -12.58 10.16
C ALA A 62 1.30 -12.56 11.31
N GLY A 63 2.20 -11.55 11.30
CA GLY A 63 3.20 -11.35 12.34
C GLY A 63 4.32 -12.39 12.40
N GLY A 64 4.56 -13.12 11.30
CA GLY A 64 5.70 -14.02 11.13
C GLY A 64 7.05 -13.30 11.12
N SER A 65 7.48 -12.71 12.25
CA SER A 65 8.83 -12.22 12.45
C SER A 65 9.62 -13.20 13.32
N ALA A 66 10.77 -13.64 12.83
CA ALA A 66 11.70 -14.47 13.61
C ALA A 66 12.30 -13.64 14.76
N VAL A 67 11.89 -13.90 16.00
CA VAL A 67 12.49 -13.29 17.19
C VAL A 67 13.85 -13.95 17.47
N VAL A 68 14.95 -13.21 17.28
CA VAL A 68 16.29 -13.65 17.69
C VAL A 68 16.50 -13.30 19.17
N MET A 69 16.45 -14.31 20.05
CA MET A 69 16.71 -14.13 21.48
C MET A 69 18.18 -14.41 21.83
N PHE A 70 18.84 -13.44 22.47
CA PHE A 70 20.18 -13.62 23.04
C PHE A 70 20.08 -14.04 24.51
N SER A 71 20.68 -15.18 24.87
CA SER A 71 20.81 -15.61 26.27
C SER A 71 22.21 -15.28 26.79
N THR A 72 22.26 -14.61 27.95
CA THR A 72 23.53 -14.27 28.62
C THR A 72 24.07 -15.40 29.50
N ASN A 73 23.25 -16.41 29.82
CA ASN A 73 23.57 -17.44 30.81
C ASN A 73 23.60 -18.86 30.23
N GLY A 74 23.51 -19.01 28.90
CA GLY A 74 23.52 -20.31 28.22
C GLY A 74 22.24 -21.16 28.44
N VAL A 75 21.29 -20.65 29.20
CA VAL A 75 19.95 -21.23 29.35
C VAL A 75 19.05 -20.57 28.30
N PRO A 76 18.47 -21.32 27.35
CA PRO A 76 17.47 -20.76 26.45
C PRO A 76 16.33 -20.21 27.31
N PRO A 77 15.94 -18.92 27.15
CA PRO A 77 14.71 -18.45 27.77
C PRO A 77 13.56 -19.35 27.30
N ALA A 78 12.58 -19.59 28.17
CA ALA A 78 11.33 -20.18 27.71
C ALA A 78 10.81 -19.28 26.57
N PRO A 79 10.38 -19.85 25.43
CA PRO A 79 9.81 -19.04 24.37
C PRO A 79 8.67 -18.23 25.00
N PRO A 80 8.65 -16.89 24.81
CA PRO A 80 7.47 -16.14 25.18
C PRO A 80 6.26 -16.78 24.48
N SER A 81 5.09 -16.72 25.10
CA SER A 81 3.86 -17.00 24.36
C SER A 81 3.85 -16.04 23.17
N GLU A 82 3.91 -16.58 21.96
CA GLU A 82 3.83 -15.75 20.76
C GLU A 82 2.54 -14.92 20.85
N PRO A 83 2.62 -13.61 20.65
CA PRO A 83 1.42 -12.79 20.67
C PRO A 83 0.49 -13.28 19.57
N GLU A 84 -0.81 -13.35 19.88
CA GLU A 84 -1.82 -13.57 18.86
C GLU A 84 -1.88 -12.30 18.00
N TRP A 85 -1.36 -12.39 16.78
CA TRP A 85 -1.40 -11.31 15.81
C TRP A 85 -2.81 -11.19 15.24
N LEU A 86 -3.32 -9.97 15.22
CA LEU A 86 -4.61 -9.62 14.62
C LEU A 86 -4.40 -9.10 13.19
N THR A 87 -5.38 -9.33 12.34
CA THR A 87 -5.43 -8.77 10.98
C THR A 87 -6.57 -7.76 10.88
N PRO A 88 -6.53 -6.81 9.92
CA PRO A 88 -7.51 -5.72 9.81
C PRO A 88 -8.95 -6.20 9.86
N ASP A 89 -9.22 -7.38 9.33
CA ASP A 89 -10.57 -7.90 9.31
C ASP A 89 -11.10 -8.50 10.61
N GLN A 90 -10.21 -8.79 11.55
CA GLN A 90 -10.58 -9.20 12.89
C GLN A 90 -10.86 -7.98 13.78
N VAL A 91 -10.58 -6.77 13.29
CA VAL A 91 -10.69 -5.52 14.04
C VAL A 91 -11.57 -4.50 13.30
N ALA A 92 -12.68 -4.09 13.91
CA ALA A 92 -13.51 -3.03 13.36
C ALA A 92 -12.87 -1.64 13.63
N PRO A 93 -12.54 -0.86 12.60
CA PRO A 93 -11.96 0.47 12.79
C PRO A 93 -13.08 1.48 13.10
N PRO A 94 -12.76 2.63 13.73
CA PRO A 94 -13.72 3.71 13.88
C PRO A 94 -14.08 4.31 12.51
N LEU A 95 -15.38 4.32 12.18
CA LEU A 95 -15.90 4.79 10.90
C LEU A 95 -16.46 6.21 10.96
N ARG A 96 -16.33 6.93 9.85
CA ARG A 96 -17.00 8.20 9.56
C ARG A 96 -18.46 7.96 9.16
N ALA A 97 -19.23 9.03 9.04
CA ALA A 97 -20.63 8.98 8.58
C ALA A 97 -20.78 8.49 7.12
N ASP A 98 -19.73 8.65 6.31
CA ASP A 98 -19.63 8.20 4.91
C ASP A 98 -19.13 6.74 4.78
N GLY A 99 -18.87 6.07 5.90
CA GLY A 99 -18.39 4.68 5.94
C GLY A 99 -16.89 4.50 5.69
N LEU A 100 -16.13 5.59 5.45
CA LEU A 100 -14.67 5.52 5.41
C LEU A 100 -14.08 5.52 6.81
N VAL A 101 -12.87 4.96 6.95
CA VAL A 101 -12.15 4.91 8.21
C VAL A 101 -11.80 6.33 8.68
N SER A 102 -12.08 6.62 9.95
CA SER A 102 -11.73 7.90 10.58
C SER A 102 -10.28 7.93 11.07
N ALA A 103 -9.83 6.83 11.68
CA ALA A 103 -8.47 6.62 12.15
C ALA A 103 -8.16 5.12 12.15
N ARG A 104 -6.92 4.74 11.87
CA ARG A 104 -6.48 3.36 12.01
C ARG A 104 -6.27 3.02 13.49
N PRO A 105 -6.65 1.82 13.96
CA PRO A 105 -6.24 1.36 15.28
C PRO A 105 -4.70 1.36 15.41
N ASP A 106 -4.20 2.11 16.38
CA ASP A 106 -2.79 2.10 16.80
C ASP A 106 -2.61 0.96 17.81
N ASP A 107 -2.57 -0.27 17.29
CA ASP A 107 -2.40 -1.50 18.06
C ASP A 107 -1.21 -2.28 17.50
N TRP A 108 -0.21 -2.51 18.34
CA TRP A 108 1.00 -3.25 17.97
C TRP A 108 0.71 -4.71 17.62
N GLN A 109 -0.42 -5.29 18.05
CA GLN A 109 -0.83 -6.64 17.70
C GLN A 109 -1.44 -6.72 16.29
N LEU A 110 -1.80 -5.58 15.68
CA LEU A 110 -2.49 -5.52 14.39
C LEU A 110 -1.48 -5.47 13.24
N CYS A 111 -1.41 -6.55 12.46
CA CYS A 111 -0.57 -6.65 11.28
C CYS A 111 -1.31 -6.15 10.04
N TYR A 112 -0.90 -5.00 9.53
CA TYR A 112 -1.44 -4.41 8.30
C TYR A 112 -0.80 -4.94 7.00
N GLY A 113 0.30 -5.69 7.09
CA GLY A 113 1.09 -6.09 5.93
C GLY A 113 0.30 -6.92 4.93
N ASP A 114 0.30 -6.49 3.67
CA ASP A 114 -0.14 -7.28 2.52
C ASP A 114 1.03 -8.12 1.96
N PRO A 115 0.77 -9.29 1.35
CA PRO A 115 1.80 -10.11 0.76
C PRO A 115 2.53 -9.38 -0.39
N MET A 116 3.85 -9.53 -0.44
CA MET A 116 4.70 -8.73 -1.32
C MET A 116 5.08 -9.44 -2.63
N TRP A 117 5.05 -8.69 -3.74
CA TRP A 117 5.73 -9.04 -4.98
C TRP A 117 6.76 -7.98 -5.36
N GLY A 118 8.01 -8.40 -5.57
CA GLY A 118 9.10 -7.49 -5.94
C GLY A 118 9.60 -6.65 -4.75
N ASN A 119 8.93 -5.55 -4.43
CA ASN A 119 9.36 -4.59 -3.41
C ASN A 119 8.17 -3.96 -2.65
N TYR A 120 8.43 -3.10 -1.68
CA TYR A 120 7.39 -2.50 -0.84
C TYR A 120 6.47 -1.50 -1.55
N GLN A 121 6.79 -1.05 -2.77
CA GLN A 121 5.85 -0.24 -3.56
C GLN A 121 4.57 -1.05 -3.87
N TRP A 122 4.71 -2.37 -4.05
CA TRP A 122 3.58 -3.30 -4.19
C TRP A 122 2.68 -3.31 -2.95
N VAL A 123 3.28 -3.33 -1.76
CA VAL A 123 2.53 -3.32 -0.50
C VAL A 123 1.87 -1.95 -0.32
N ALA A 124 2.60 -0.86 -0.56
CA ALA A 124 2.10 0.50 -0.44
C ALA A 124 0.95 0.79 -1.43
N MET A 125 0.93 0.19 -2.62
CA MET A 125 -0.20 0.37 -3.54
C MET A 125 -1.47 -0.36 -3.06
N LEU A 126 -1.34 -1.53 -2.41
CA LEU A 126 -2.46 -2.31 -1.86
C LEU A 126 -2.98 -1.74 -0.53
N ASP A 127 -2.08 -1.15 0.24
CA ASP A 127 -2.39 -0.43 1.46
C ASP A 127 -1.75 0.98 1.48
N PRO A 128 -2.35 1.98 0.80
CA PRO A 128 -1.76 3.31 0.65
C PRO A 128 -1.92 4.21 1.88
N HIS A 129 -1.67 3.67 3.06
CA HIS A 129 -1.73 4.41 4.33
C HIS A 129 -0.87 5.67 4.31
N GLU A 130 0.31 5.59 3.72
CA GLU A 130 1.25 6.71 3.61
C GLU A 130 0.65 7.91 2.85
N LEU A 131 -0.36 7.70 2.00
CA LEU A 131 -1.08 8.78 1.32
C LEU A 131 -2.19 9.39 2.18
N SER A 132 -2.39 8.94 3.42
CA SER A 132 -3.49 9.36 4.29
C SER A 132 -3.12 10.45 5.30
N HIS A 133 -1.83 10.76 5.44
CA HIS A 133 -1.30 11.77 6.34
C HIS A 133 -0.04 12.42 5.76
N SER A 134 0.28 13.64 6.22
CA SER A 134 1.50 14.35 5.84
C SER A 134 1.74 14.43 4.32
N VAL A 135 0.66 14.58 3.56
CA VAL A 135 0.68 14.83 2.12
C VAL A 135 -0.19 16.04 1.80
N ASP A 136 0.21 16.82 0.81
CA ASP A 136 -0.63 17.87 0.23
C ASP A 136 -1.41 17.27 -0.95
N VAL A 137 -2.74 17.31 -0.88
CA VAL A 137 -3.63 16.80 -1.91
C VAL A 137 -4.26 17.97 -2.64
N ARG A 138 -3.94 18.11 -3.93
CA ARG A 138 -4.46 19.19 -4.77
C ARG A 138 -5.23 18.65 -5.96
N ASN A 139 -6.10 19.50 -6.50
CA ASN A 139 -6.92 19.22 -7.68
C ASN A 139 -7.66 17.85 -7.63
N PRO A 140 -8.33 17.50 -6.50
CA PRO A 140 -9.07 16.26 -6.42
C PRO A 140 -10.19 16.27 -7.47
N ARG A 141 -10.25 15.20 -8.26
CA ARG A 141 -11.23 15.00 -9.32
C ARG A 141 -11.73 13.56 -9.36
N GLU A 142 -12.99 13.40 -9.73
CA GLU A 142 -13.53 12.08 -10.07
C GLU A 142 -12.92 11.64 -11.41
N ASP A 143 -12.62 10.35 -11.52
CA ASP A 143 -12.03 9.72 -12.69
C ASP A 143 -12.61 8.30 -12.86
N SER A 144 -12.19 7.60 -13.91
CA SER A 144 -12.53 6.20 -14.15
C SER A 144 -11.34 5.45 -14.73
N VAL A 145 -10.90 4.39 -14.04
CA VAL A 145 -9.82 3.50 -14.51
C VAL A 145 -10.41 2.12 -14.74
N GLY A 146 -10.21 1.55 -15.93
CA GLY A 146 -10.83 0.26 -16.29
C GLY A 146 -12.36 0.26 -16.21
N GLY A 147 -13.02 1.43 -16.33
CA GLY A 147 -14.46 1.58 -16.16
C GLY A 147 -14.94 1.65 -14.71
N ARG A 148 -14.03 1.64 -13.74
CA ARG A 148 -14.33 1.66 -12.30
C ARG A 148 -14.25 3.08 -11.73
N PRO A 149 -15.23 3.52 -10.91
CA PRO A 149 -15.17 4.83 -10.26
C PRO A 149 -13.88 4.99 -9.45
N SER A 150 -13.16 6.07 -9.72
CA SER A 150 -11.86 6.34 -9.11
C SER A 150 -11.76 7.81 -8.70
N TRP A 151 -10.90 8.11 -7.74
CA TRP A 151 -10.57 9.47 -7.33
C TRP A 151 -9.12 9.76 -7.62
N ARG A 152 -8.86 10.90 -8.25
CA ARG A 152 -7.54 11.29 -8.70
C ARG A 152 -7.15 12.63 -8.12
N ALA A 153 -5.89 12.80 -7.77
CA ALA A 153 -5.36 14.04 -7.23
C ALA A 153 -3.86 14.17 -7.48
N ASP A 154 -3.36 15.38 -7.34
CA ASP A 154 -1.95 15.70 -7.42
C ASP A 154 -1.39 15.72 -5.98
N LEU A 155 -0.34 14.95 -5.70
CA LEU A 155 0.17 14.71 -4.35
C LEU A 155 1.63 15.12 -4.19
N TRP A 156 1.91 15.77 -3.05
CA TRP A 156 3.25 16.07 -2.55
C TRP A 156 3.44 15.43 -1.17
N ALA A 157 4.60 14.83 -0.93
CA ALA A 157 5.02 14.51 0.43
C ALA A 157 5.30 15.81 1.20
N LEU A 158 4.87 15.87 2.47
CA LEU A 158 5.14 16.98 3.39
C LEU A 158 6.01 16.50 4.56
N PRO A 159 6.67 17.40 5.31
CA PRO A 159 7.38 17.03 6.53
C PRO A 159 6.52 16.16 7.45
N GLY A 160 7.05 15.00 7.86
CA GLY A 160 6.33 13.98 8.59
C GLY A 160 5.62 12.93 7.72
N TYR A 161 5.87 12.92 6.40
CA TYR A 161 5.55 11.79 5.53
C TYR A 161 6.28 10.55 6.05
N ASP A 162 5.52 9.48 6.23
CA ASP A 162 5.97 8.23 6.84
C ASP A 162 5.63 7.10 5.86
N PRO A 163 6.52 6.82 4.90
CA PRO A 163 6.29 5.81 3.89
C PRO A 163 6.33 4.41 4.52
N GLN A 164 5.64 3.46 3.89
CA GLN A 164 5.68 2.05 4.32
C GLN A 164 7.11 1.49 4.31
N CYS A 165 7.94 1.99 3.39
CA CYS A 165 9.36 1.70 3.29
C CYS A 165 10.07 2.89 2.65
N GLY A 166 11.12 3.43 3.28
CA GLY A 166 11.81 4.64 2.81
C GLY A 166 12.70 4.46 1.57
N CYS A 167 12.76 3.27 0.97
CA CYS A 167 13.41 3.05 -0.34
C CYS A 167 12.47 2.59 -1.46
N CYS A 168 11.17 2.47 -1.17
CA CYS A 168 10.13 1.97 -2.08
C CYS A 168 8.80 2.73 -1.87
N GLU A 169 8.88 3.99 -1.47
CA GLU A 169 7.76 4.88 -1.21
C GLU A 169 6.95 5.20 -2.49
N LEU A 170 5.67 5.55 -2.35
CA LEU A 170 4.87 6.01 -3.48
C LEU A 170 5.28 7.43 -3.91
N LEU A 171 5.63 8.30 -2.95
CA LEU A 171 5.98 9.70 -3.20
C LEU A 171 7.49 9.95 -3.02
N TRP A 172 8.31 9.32 -3.87
CA TRP A 172 9.77 9.54 -3.87
C TRP A 172 10.10 11.01 -4.11
N SER A 173 10.70 11.63 -3.10
CA SER A 173 10.88 13.08 -3.01
C SER A 173 12.05 13.41 -2.07
N GLU A 174 12.44 14.68 -2.02
CA GLU A 174 13.41 15.15 -1.02
C GLU A 174 12.89 14.89 0.41
N VAL A 175 11.58 15.00 0.63
CA VAL A 175 10.96 14.73 1.93
C VAL A 175 11.09 13.26 2.32
N SER A 176 10.81 12.33 1.40
CA SER A 176 10.92 10.90 1.70
C SER A 176 12.38 10.47 1.87
N TRP A 177 13.31 11.08 1.12
CA TRP A 177 14.75 10.85 1.30
C TRP A 177 15.23 11.21 2.71
N GLU A 178 14.81 12.35 3.25
CA GLU A 178 15.20 12.82 4.59
C GLU A 178 14.70 11.91 5.73
N VAL A 179 13.69 11.06 5.49
CA VAL A 179 13.20 10.10 6.51
C VAL A 179 14.30 9.13 6.93
N ASP A 180 15.00 8.55 5.96
CA ASP A 180 16.07 7.56 6.21
C ASP A 180 17.46 8.19 6.23
N ASN A 181 17.63 9.39 5.66
CA ASN A 181 18.94 10.01 5.42
C ASN A 181 19.03 11.40 6.06
N ALA A 182 18.39 11.58 7.23
CA ALA A 182 18.27 12.87 7.90
C ALA A 182 19.63 13.57 8.07
N GLY A 183 19.78 14.73 7.42
CA GLY A 183 21.00 15.53 7.47
C GLY A 183 22.15 15.04 6.58
N GLU A 184 21.93 14.00 5.78
CA GLU A 184 22.86 13.61 4.72
C GLU A 184 22.62 14.45 3.46
N PRO A 185 23.69 14.83 2.73
CA PRO A 185 23.51 15.56 1.49
C PRO A 185 22.85 14.67 0.43
N ILE A 186 21.88 15.24 -0.29
CA ILE A 186 21.27 14.59 -1.45
C ILE A 186 22.36 14.23 -2.47
N PRO A 187 22.40 12.98 -2.99
CA PRO A 187 23.38 12.58 -3.98
C PRO A 187 23.39 13.50 -5.21
N VAL A 188 24.59 13.80 -5.71
CA VAL A 188 24.75 14.69 -6.88
C VAL A 188 24.05 14.06 -8.09
N GLY A 189 23.19 14.85 -8.74
CA GLY A 189 22.44 14.42 -9.93
C GLY A 189 21.07 13.83 -9.62
N THR A 190 20.68 13.72 -8.36
CA THR A 190 19.30 13.38 -7.99
C THR A 190 18.36 14.51 -8.38
N VAL A 191 17.31 14.16 -9.13
CA VAL A 191 16.21 15.04 -9.52
C VAL A 191 14.93 14.34 -9.08
N TYR A 192 14.21 14.94 -8.13
CA TYR A 192 12.91 14.45 -7.68
C TYR A 192 11.80 14.98 -8.60
N PRO A 193 10.72 14.20 -8.82
CA PRO A 193 9.51 14.70 -9.46
C PRO A 193 8.98 15.95 -8.75
N ASP A 194 8.31 16.82 -9.50
CA ASP A 194 7.61 17.97 -8.92
C ASP A 194 6.50 17.52 -7.99
N HIS A 195 5.78 16.45 -8.37
CA HIS A 195 4.70 15.81 -7.64
C HIS A 195 4.30 14.49 -8.29
N TYR A 196 3.29 13.83 -7.75
CA TYR A 196 2.69 12.64 -8.32
C TYR A 196 1.23 12.86 -8.67
N ASP A 197 0.82 12.36 -9.82
CA ASP A 197 -0.58 12.19 -10.17
C ASP A 197 -1.03 10.79 -9.72
N VAL A 198 -1.89 10.75 -8.71
CA VAL A 198 -2.29 9.52 -8.01
C VAL A 198 -3.79 9.29 -8.17
N THR A 199 -4.15 8.05 -8.50
CA THR A 199 -5.55 7.62 -8.59
C THR A 199 -5.83 6.46 -7.65
N LEU A 200 -6.87 6.58 -6.82
CA LEU A 200 -7.40 5.54 -5.94
C LEU A 200 -8.72 4.97 -6.49
N ASP A 201 -8.89 3.66 -6.48
CA ASP A 201 -10.19 3.03 -6.77
C ASP A 201 -11.15 3.26 -5.60
N VAL A 202 -12.36 3.77 -5.87
CA VAL A 202 -13.31 4.15 -4.81
C VAL A 202 -13.82 2.94 -4.02
N GLN A 203 -13.94 1.78 -4.66
CA GLN A 203 -14.43 0.58 -3.98
C GLN A 203 -13.39 0.04 -3.00
N THR A 204 -12.13 -0.03 -3.39
CA THR A 204 -11.07 -0.78 -2.68
C THR A 204 -10.10 0.13 -1.93
N GLY A 205 -9.95 1.38 -2.35
CA GLY A 205 -8.98 2.33 -1.81
C GLY A 205 -7.53 2.10 -2.22
N ILE A 206 -7.24 1.10 -3.07
CA ILE A 206 -5.88 0.85 -3.57
C ILE A 206 -5.47 1.90 -4.60
N VAL A 207 -4.16 2.06 -4.81
CA VAL A 207 -3.63 2.89 -5.89
C VAL A 207 -3.77 2.16 -7.23
N VAL A 208 -4.61 2.69 -8.12
CA VAL A 208 -4.76 2.16 -9.49
C VAL A 208 -3.92 2.90 -10.52
N ARG A 209 -3.36 4.05 -10.16
CA ARG A 209 -2.35 4.74 -10.96
C ARG A 209 -1.45 5.58 -10.07
N LEU A 210 -0.16 5.50 -10.35
CA LEU A 210 0.88 6.38 -9.83
C LEU A 210 1.71 6.88 -11.01
N ALA A 211 1.77 8.20 -11.20
CA ALA A 211 2.60 8.78 -12.26
C ALA A 211 3.43 9.96 -11.71
N PRO A 212 4.77 9.93 -11.79
CA PRO A 212 5.58 11.10 -11.48
C PRO A 212 5.31 12.20 -12.51
N VAL A 213 5.24 13.45 -12.05
CA VAL A 213 5.08 14.63 -12.89
C VAL A 213 6.32 15.51 -12.73
N GLY A 214 6.82 16.04 -13.85
CA GLY A 214 8.08 16.78 -13.91
C GLY A 214 9.24 15.92 -14.37
N GLU A 215 10.46 16.44 -14.24
CA GLU A 215 11.67 15.67 -14.48
C GLU A 215 11.97 14.74 -13.30
N THR A 216 12.61 13.60 -13.57
CA THR A 216 13.07 12.70 -12.52
C THR A 216 14.36 12.01 -12.96
N SER A 217 15.30 11.85 -12.04
CA SER A 217 16.50 11.04 -12.26
C SER A 217 16.27 9.55 -11.99
N HIS A 218 15.14 9.19 -11.38
CA HIS A 218 14.80 7.81 -11.04
C HIS A 218 13.84 7.24 -12.10
N PRO A 219 14.28 6.25 -12.90
CA PRO A 219 13.38 5.53 -13.80
C PRO A 219 12.42 4.64 -12.99
N ALA A 220 11.29 4.19 -13.56
CA ALA A 220 10.41 3.21 -12.92
C ALA A 220 9.66 3.62 -11.64
N LEU A 221 9.33 4.91 -11.48
CA LEU A 221 8.50 5.38 -10.35
C LEU A 221 7.00 5.19 -10.56
N GLY A 222 6.55 5.00 -11.80
CA GLY A 222 5.12 4.94 -12.15
C GLY A 222 4.61 3.52 -12.37
N PHE A 223 3.31 3.33 -12.11
CA PHE A 223 2.60 2.08 -12.40
C PHE A 223 1.10 2.33 -12.61
N GLU A 224 0.42 1.33 -13.18
CA GLU A 224 -1.03 1.25 -13.30
C GLU A 224 -1.53 -0.13 -12.86
N ASN A 225 -2.71 -0.17 -12.24
CA ASN A 225 -3.39 -1.41 -11.89
C ASN A 225 -4.80 -1.45 -12.51
N ASP A 226 -5.07 -2.47 -13.32
CA ASP A 226 -6.42 -2.77 -13.80
C ASP A 226 -7.06 -3.80 -12.88
N ILE A 227 -7.98 -3.37 -12.03
CA ILE A 227 -8.75 -4.28 -11.18
C ILE A 227 -9.76 -5.04 -12.05
N LEU A 228 -9.65 -6.37 -12.04
CA LEU A 228 -10.51 -7.28 -12.79
C LEU A 228 -11.66 -7.78 -11.91
N GLU A 229 -11.36 -8.21 -10.68
CA GLU A 229 -12.35 -8.69 -9.72
C GLU A 229 -12.01 -8.25 -8.29
N VAL A 230 -13.05 -8.03 -7.47
CA VAL A 230 -12.95 -7.67 -6.05
C VAL A 230 -13.84 -8.60 -5.26
N ASP A 231 -13.33 -9.14 -4.15
CA ASP A 231 -14.06 -10.05 -3.27
C ASP A 231 -14.62 -11.29 -3.99
N ALA A 232 -13.92 -11.73 -5.05
CA ALA A 232 -14.18 -12.99 -5.73
C ALA A 232 -13.75 -14.19 -4.87
N ASP A 233 -14.41 -15.33 -5.09
CA ASP A 233 -13.98 -16.60 -4.55
C ASP A 233 -12.72 -17.06 -5.30
N LEU A 234 -11.62 -17.19 -4.57
CA LEU A 234 -10.31 -17.57 -5.11
C LEU A 234 -9.87 -18.97 -4.68
N ASP A 235 -10.76 -19.81 -4.15
CA ASP A 235 -10.38 -21.11 -3.58
C ASP A 235 -9.68 -21.99 -4.62
N ASP A 236 -10.21 -22.05 -5.84
CA ASP A 236 -9.61 -22.80 -6.95
C ASP A 236 -8.27 -22.21 -7.43
N VAL A 237 -8.01 -20.92 -7.17
CA VAL A 237 -6.76 -20.25 -7.54
C VAL A 237 -5.62 -20.63 -6.60
N PHE A 238 -5.95 -20.82 -5.31
CA PHE A 238 -5.01 -21.12 -4.23
C PHE A 238 -5.03 -22.58 -3.75
N ALA A 239 -5.85 -23.44 -4.35
CA ALA A 239 -5.89 -24.88 -4.10
C ALA A 239 -4.56 -25.61 -4.39
#